data_AF-A0A3C1D5N8-F1
#
_entry.id   AF-A0A3C1D5N8-F1
#
_cell.length_a   1.000
_cell.length_b   1.000
_cell.length_c   1.000
_cell.angle_alpha   90.00
_cell.angle_beta   90.00
_cell.angle_gamma   90.00
#
_symmetry.space_group_name_H-M   'P 1'
#
loop_
_entity.id
_entity.type
_entity.pdbx_description
1 polymer ?
#
loop_
_entity_poly.entity_id
_entity_poly.type
_entity_poly.pdbx_seq_one_letter_code
_entity_poly.pdbx_strand_id
1 'polypeptide(L)'
;EASVAWLDLPIPRRLVTIRGTLDDLCSGADHEHAANAWVRAEYTDATPQRDPLRRLQERFPFCAAVVHAPESRHDRDEQTYAGRVRTAQTHVELIDAFLAHVREGEGASEAEAALIADVLADRAVAEALA
;
A
#
# COMPACT_ATOMS: atom_id res chain seq x y z
N GLU A 1 -52.21 -24.82 21.87
CA GLU A 1 -50.87 -25.37 21.58
C GLU A 1 -49.87 -24.24 21.53
N ALA A 2 -48.67 -24.45 22.09
CA ALA A 2 -47.56 -23.53 21.88
C ALA A 2 -46.91 -23.83 20.53
N SER A 3 -46.55 -22.79 19.78
CA SER A 3 -45.84 -22.92 18.50
C SER A 3 -44.56 -22.08 18.51
N VAL A 4 -43.61 -22.48 17.67
CA VAL A 4 -42.33 -21.79 17.48
C VAL A 4 -42.20 -21.44 16.00
N ALA A 5 -41.76 -20.22 15.72
CA ALA A 5 -41.47 -19.74 14.37
C ALA A 5 -40.16 -18.97 14.36
N TRP A 6 -39.40 -19.13 13.29
CA TRP A 6 -38.22 -18.33 13.02
C TRP A 6 -38.64 -16.95 12.52
N LEU A 7 -38.00 -15.92 13.07
CA LEU A 7 -38.16 -14.55 12.64
C LEU A 7 -36.85 -14.08 12.01
N ASP A 8 -36.95 -13.49 10.83
CA ASP A 8 -35.79 -12.89 10.18
C ASP A 8 -35.36 -11.63 10.93
N LEU A 9 -34.06 -11.54 11.22
CA LEU A 9 -33.45 -10.33 11.74
C LEU A 9 -32.94 -9.50 10.57
N PRO A 10 -33.44 -8.27 10.36
CA PRO A 10 -32.99 -7.44 9.25
C PRO A 10 -31.51 -7.09 9.43
N ILE A 11 -30.75 -7.10 8.33
CA ILE A 11 -29.34 -6.69 8.30
C ILE A 11 -29.31 -5.20 7.94
N PRO A 12 -29.12 -4.28 8.91
CA PRO A 12 -29.20 -2.84 8.65
C PRO A 12 -28.09 -2.36 7.71
N ARG A 13 -26.95 -3.07 7.68
CA ARG A 13 -25.84 -2.78 6.78
C ARG A 13 -25.12 -4.05 6.39
N ARG A 14 -25.09 -4.34 5.08
CA ARG A 14 -24.39 -5.50 4.53
C ARG A 14 -22.87 -5.32 4.68
N LEU A 15 -22.17 -6.43 4.88
CA LEU A 15 -20.70 -6.48 4.80
C LEU A 15 -20.30 -6.89 3.39
N VAL A 16 -19.34 -6.18 2.80
CA VAL A 16 -18.80 -6.48 1.47
C VAL A 16 -17.28 -6.46 1.50
N THR A 17 -16.68 -7.31 0.66
CA THR A 17 -15.24 -7.25 0.36
C THR A 17 -15.07 -6.75 -1.07
N ILE A 18 -14.26 -5.72 -1.25
CA ILE A 18 -13.91 -5.17 -2.57
C ILE A 18 -12.42 -5.35 -2.80
N ARG A 19 -12.03 -5.58 -4.06
CA ARG A 19 -10.67 -5.87 -4.47
C ARG A 19 -10.35 -5.19 -5.80
N GLY A 20 -9.16 -4.61 -5.90
CA GLY A 20 -8.68 -3.87 -7.08
C GLY A 20 -7.46 -3.03 -6.72
N THR A 21 -6.94 -2.21 -7.65
CA THR A 21 -5.92 -1.22 -7.27
C THR A 21 -6.54 -0.16 -6.34
N LEU A 22 -5.75 0.52 -5.53
CA LEU A 22 -6.27 1.54 -4.64
C LEU A 22 -6.99 2.64 -5.42
N ASP A 23 -6.51 2.98 -6.62
CA ASP A 23 -7.12 4.00 -7.47
C ASP A 23 -8.48 3.53 -8.02
N ASP A 24 -8.58 2.27 -8.48
CA ASP A 24 -9.84 1.67 -8.92
C ASP A 24 -10.84 1.58 -7.77
N LEU A 25 -10.40 1.19 -6.58
CA LEU A 25 -11.24 1.16 -5.39
C LEU A 25 -11.74 2.57 -5.05
N CYS A 26 -10.89 3.59 -5.18
CA CYS A 26 -11.26 4.99 -4.91
C CYS A 26 -12.14 5.63 -5.98
N SER A 27 -12.13 5.18 -7.23
CA SER A 27 -12.79 5.89 -8.35
C SER A 27 -13.68 5.04 -9.26
N GLY A 28 -13.44 3.73 -9.35
CA GLY A 28 -14.09 2.81 -10.30
C GLY A 28 -15.56 2.55 -10.00
N ALA A 29 -16.41 2.61 -11.02
CA ALA A 29 -17.87 2.48 -10.91
C ALA A 29 -18.33 1.12 -10.36
N ASP A 30 -17.54 0.05 -10.56
CA ASP A 30 -17.88 -1.31 -10.14
C ASP A 30 -18.08 -1.45 -8.62
N HIS A 31 -17.51 -0.53 -7.83
CA HIS A 31 -17.58 -0.53 -6.37
C HIS A 31 -18.68 0.39 -5.79
N GLU A 32 -19.51 1.04 -6.62
CA GLU A 32 -20.58 1.93 -6.14
C GLU A 32 -21.55 1.24 -5.18
N HIS A 33 -21.82 -0.04 -5.40
CA HIS A 33 -22.69 -0.85 -4.55
C HIS A 33 -22.23 -0.93 -3.08
N ALA A 34 -20.96 -0.63 -2.80
CA ALA A 34 -20.34 -0.70 -1.48
C ALA A 34 -20.45 0.62 -0.68
N ALA A 35 -20.92 1.72 -1.27
CA ALA A 35 -20.95 3.06 -0.64
C ALA A 35 -21.62 3.09 0.74
N ASN A 36 -22.69 2.31 0.92
CA ASN A 36 -23.45 2.25 2.18
C ASN A 36 -23.21 0.95 2.97
N ALA A 37 -22.27 0.11 2.56
CA ALA A 37 -21.96 -1.18 3.19
C ALA A 37 -20.80 -1.04 4.19
N TRP A 38 -20.66 -2.00 5.10
CA TRP A 38 -19.40 -2.20 5.80
C TRP A 38 -18.39 -2.75 4.80
N VAL A 39 -17.25 -2.08 4.64
CA VAL A 39 -16.28 -2.42 3.59
C VAL A 39 -15.00 -2.99 4.19
N ARG A 40 -14.59 -4.15 3.68
CA ARG A 40 -13.22 -4.67 3.75
C ARG A 40 -12.58 -4.49 2.37
N ALA A 41 -11.56 -3.66 2.27
CA ALA A 41 -10.86 -3.41 1.01
C ALA A 41 -9.57 -4.21 0.93
N GLU A 42 -9.34 -4.87 -0.19
CA GLU A 42 -8.08 -5.55 -0.51
C GLU A 42 -7.46 -4.85 -1.73
N TYR A 43 -6.45 -4.01 -1.51
CA TYR A 43 -5.81 -3.30 -2.63
C TYR A 43 -4.63 -4.09 -3.18
N THR A 44 -4.51 -4.12 -4.51
CA THR A 44 -3.60 -5.02 -5.24
C THR A 44 -2.35 -4.36 -5.79
N ASP A 45 -2.14 -3.08 -5.52
CA ASP A 45 -0.93 -2.34 -5.87
C ASP A 45 0.32 -3.10 -5.43
N ALA A 46 1.37 -3.09 -6.26
CA ALA A 46 2.62 -3.77 -5.94
C ALA A 46 3.21 -3.26 -4.61
N THR A 47 3.15 -1.94 -4.41
CA THR A 47 3.69 -1.28 -3.23
C THR A 47 2.60 -0.77 -2.29
N PRO A 48 2.88 -0.77 -0.97
CA PRO A 48 1.98 -0.18 0.01
C PRO A 48 1.70 1.29 -0.30
N GLN A 49 0.43 1.64 -0.43
CA GLN A 49 0.01 2.99 -0.75
C GLN A 49 -0.13 3.85 0.51
N ARG A 50 -0.02 5.17 0.34
CA ARG A 50 -0.15 6.12 1.46
C ARG A 50 -1.61 6.29 1.89
N ASP A 51 -1.81 6.27 3.20
CA ASP A 51 -3.09 6.49 3.89
C ASP A 51 -4.29 5.77 3.25
N PRO A 52 -4.21 4.46 2.92
CA PRO A 52 -5.19 3.81 2.06
C PRO A 52 -6.57 3.76 2.73
N LEU A 53 -6.62 3.57 4.05
CA LEU A 53 -7.87 3.65 4.83
C LEU A 53 -8.51 5.03 4.75
N ARG A 54 -7.73 6.11 4.91
CA ARG A 54 -8.24 7.48 4.86
C ARG A 54 -8.81 7.79 3.48
N ARG A 55 -8.09 7.45 2.42
CA ARG A 55 -8.52 7.63 1.02
C ARG A 55 -9.80 6.85 0.72
N LEU A 56 -9.85 5.58 1.14
CA LEU A 56 -11.05 4.75 0.95
C LEU A 56 -12.24 5.27 1.76
N GLN A 57 -12.03 5.85 2.94
CA GLN A 57 -13.09 6.43 3.76
C GLN A 57 -13.73 7.69 3.14
N GLU A 58 -13.03 8.40 2.24
CA GLU A 58 -13.62 9.52 1.49
C GLU A 58 -14.76 9.05 0.58
N ARG A 59 -14.68 7.82 0.06
CA ARG A 59 -15.71 7.20 -0.80
C ARG A 59 -16.62 6.22 -0.06
N PHE A 60 -16.08 5.47 0.88
CA PHE A 60 -16.76 4.44 1.67
C PHE A 60 -16.69 4.82 3.15
N PRO A 61 -17.64 5.63 3.66
CA PRO A 61 -17.60 6.13 5.04
C PRO A 61 -17.52 5.03 6.11
N PHE A 62 -17.94 3.82 5.77
CA PHE A 62 -17.95 2.64 6.64
C PHE A 62 -16.87 1.61 6.26
N CYS A 63 -15.77 2.04 5.65
CA CYS A 63 -14.59 1.18 5.47
C CYS A 63 -13.99 0.84 6.83
N ALA A 64 -14.04 -0.44 7.19
CA ALA A 64 -13.67 -0.95 8.50
C ALA A 64 -12.30 -1.65 8.51
N ALA A 65 -11.86 -2.16 7.35
CA ALA A 65 -10.59 -2.86 7.22
C ALA A 65 -9.98 -2.67 5.84
N VAL A 66 -8.66 -2.50 5.80
CA VAL A 66 -7.88 -2.42 4.55
C VAL A 66 -6.72 -3.39 4.64
N VAL A 67 -6.54 -4.18 3.59
CA VAL A 67 -5.48 -5.16 3.45
C VAL A 67 -4.69 -4.87 2.18
N HIS A 68 -3.37 -4.78 2.29
CA HIS A 68 -2.49 -4.80 1.12
C HIS A 68 -2.32 -6.24 0.64
N ALA A 69 -2.79 -6.54 -0.56
CA ALA A 69 -2.83 -7.89 -1.13
C ALA A 69 -2.35 -7.89 -2.58
N PRO A 70 -1.06 -7.59 -2.84
CA PRO A 70 -0.50 -7.48 -4.18
C PRO A 70 -0.71 -8.76 -4.99
N GLU A 71 -0.92 -8.62 -6.30
CA GLU A 71 -1.16 -9.74 -7.22
C GLU A 71 0.08 -10.62 -7.42
N SER A 72 1.25 -9.99 -7.52
CA SER A 72 2.55 -10.66 -7.50
C SER A 72 3.20 -10.41 -6.15
N ARG A 73 3.41 -11.47 -5.37
CA ARG A 73 4.41 -11.46 -4.31
C ARG A 73 5.68 -12.00 -4.94
N HIS A 74 6.66 -11.14 -5.22
CA HIS A 74 7.98 -11.64 -5.57
C HIS A 74 8.50 -12.42 -4.37
N ASP A 75 8.97 -13.65 -4.59
CA ASP A 75 9.62 -14.40 -3.52
C ASP A 75 10.80 -13.56 -3.04
N ARG A 76 10.74 -13.15 -1.77
CA ARG A 76 11.76 -12.29 -1.16
C ARG A 76 13.05 -13.09 -1.04
N ASP A 77 13.87 -13.03 -2.09
CA ASP A 77 15.22 -13.59 -2.04
C ASP A 77 16.08 -12.67 -1.17
N GLU A 78 16.08 -12.92 0.15
CA GLU A 78 16.91 -12.22 1.15
C GLU A 78 18.40 -12.20 0.73
N GLN A 79 18.83 -13.21 -0.03
CA GLN A 79 20.18 -13.29 -0.61
C GLN A 79 20.49 -12.16 -1.60
N THR A 80 19.49 -11.67 -2.35
CA THR A 80 19.69 -10.59 -3.33
C THR A 80 19.81 -9.22 -2.66
N TYR A 81 19.07 -8.95 -1.58
CA TYR A 81 19.21 -7.69 -0.84
C TYR A 81 20.60 -7.54 -0.22
N ALA A 82 21.06 -8.55 0.51
CA ALA A 82 22.39 -8.51 1.12
C ALA A 82 23.51 -8.42 0.06
N GLY A 83 23.30 -9.00 -1.13
CA GLY A 83 24.20 -8.84 -2.28
C GLY A 83 24.22 -7.40 -2.84
N ARG A 84 23.05 -6.78 -3.02
CA ARG A 84 22.92 -5.39 -3.49
C ARG A 84 23.56 -4.40 -2.52
N VAL A 85 23.34 -4.56 -1.22
CA VAL A 85 23.96 -3.71 -0.19
C VAL A 85 25.49 -3.84 -0.18
N ARG A 86 26.04 -5.05 -0.34
CA ARG A 86 27.49 -5.27 -0.38
C ARG A 86 28.18 -4.72 -1.63
N THR A 87 27.44 -4.58 -2.73
CA THR A 87 27.99 -4.12 -4.01
C THR A 87 27.77 -2.62 -4.25
N ALA A 88 26.86 -1.99 -3.51
CA ALA A 88 26.61 -0.56 -3.57
C ALA A 88 27.91 0.24 -3.29
N GLN A 89 28.28 1.08 -4.24
CA GLN A 89 29.44 1.96 -4.20
C GLN A 89 29.07 3.36 -3.67
N THR A 90 27.79 3.73 -3.74
CA THR A 90 27.31 5.06 -3.33
C THR A 90 26.13 4.99 -2.36
N HIS A 91 25.92 6.06 -1.59
CA HIS A 91 24.77 6.17 -0.69
C HIS A 91 23.44 6.16 -1.46
N VAL A 92 23.43 6.70 -2.69
CA VAL A 92 22.25 6.68 -3.57
C VAL A 92 21.91 5.23 -3.96
N GLU A 93 22.90 4.44 -4.38
CA GLU A 93 22.72 3.02 -4.70
C GLU A 93 22.26 2.20 -3.48
N LEU A 94 22.74 2.54 -2.29
CA LEU A 94 22.33 1.87 -1.06
C LEU A 94 20.86 2.20 -0.69
N ILE A 95 20.44 3.45 -0.86
CA ILE A 95 19.05 3.87 -0.65
C ILE A 95 18.14 3.21 -1.68
N ASP A 96 18.54 3.16 -2.95
CA ASP A 96 17.79 2.49 -4.00
C ASP A 96 17.64 0.97 -3.73
N ALA A 97 18.73 0.31 -3.32
CA ALA A 97 18.70 -1.10 -2.92
C ALA A 97 17.79 -1.37 -1.72
N PHE A 98 17.71 -0.42 -0.78
CA PHE A 98 16.77 -0.47 0.34
C PHE A 98 15.32 -0.26 -0.11
N LEU A 99 15.05 0.73 -0.96
CA LEU A 99 13.71 0.99 -1.48
C LEU A 99 13.20 -0.21 -2.26
N ALA A 100 13.99 -0.75 -3.19
CA ALA A 100 13.66 -1.97 -3.90
C ALA A 100 13.41 -3.16 -2.97
N HIS A 101 14.08 -3.22 -1.81
CA HIS A 101 13.84 -4.28 -0.84
C HIS A 101 12.50 -4.12 -0.10
N VAL A 102 12.13 -2.91 0.32
CA VAL A 102 10.90 -2.67 1.10
C VAL A 102 9.67 -2.43 0.21
N ARG A 103 9.87 -2.23 -1.09
CA ARG A 103 8.84 -1.97 -2.10
C ARG A 103 8.73 -3.11 -3.13
N GLU A 104 9.03 -4.34 -2.72
CA GLU A 104 8.83 -5.55 -3.54
C GLU A 104 9.47 -5.47 -4.94
N GLY A 105 10.64 -4.83 -5.03
CA GLY A 105 11.43 -4.68 -6.25
C GLY A 105 11.44 -3.26 -6.83
N GLU A 106 10.58 -2.35 -6.37
CA GLU A 106 10.52 -0.98 -6.89
C GLU A 106 11.55 -0.06 -6.20
N GLY A 107 12.53 0.43 -6.95
CA GLY A 107 13.52 1.39 -6.48
C GLY A 107 12.96 2.80 -6.26
N ALA A 108 13.86 3.78 -6.13
CA ALA A 108 13.49 5.18 -6.13
C ALA A 108 12.88 5.57 -7.48
N SER A 109 11.75 6.29 -7.45
CA SER A 109 11.29 7.01 -8.65
C SER A 109 12.30 8.08 -9.06
N GLU A 110 12.26 8.56 -10.31
CA GLU A 110 13.17 9.62 -10.79
C GLU A 110 13.14 10.87 -9.90
N ALA A 111 11.94 11.27 -9.45
CA ALA A 111 11.76 12.40 -8.55
C ALA A 111 12.37 12.14 -7.15
N GLU A 112 12.21 10.93 -6.61
CA GLU A 112 12.83 10.54 -5.34
C GLU A 112 14.36 10.47 -5.46
N ALA A 113 14.89 9.91 -6.55
CA ALA A 113 16.31 9.81 -6.80
C ALA A 113 16.98 11.18 -6.89
N ALA A 114 16.33 12.14 -7.57
CA ALA A 114 16.80 13.52 -7.63
C ALA A 114 16.85 14.17 -6.22
N LEU A 115 15.79 13.98 -5.43
CA LEU A 115 15.72 14.51 -4.06
C LEU A 115 16.76 13.87 -3.13
N ILE A 116 16.97 12.56 -3.24
CA ILE A 116 17.99 11.83 -2.48
C ILE A 116 19.40 12.35 -2.81
N ALA A 117 19.69 12.55 -4.10
CA ALA A 117 20.98 13.06 -4.54
C ALA A 117 21.25 14.48 -4.02
N ASP A 118 20.24 15.35 -4.07
CA ASP A 118 20.30 16.73 -3.59
C ASP A 118 20.61 16.79 -2.09
N VAL A 119 19.84 16.06 -1.27
CA VAL A 119 20.04 16.03 0.19
C VAL A 119 21.39 15.44 0.58
N LEU A 120 21.87 14.41 -0.13
CA LEU A 120 23.18 13.82 0.12
C LEU A 120 24.32 14.77 -0.25
N ALA A 121 24.18 15.52 -1.35
CA ALA A 121 25.16 16.53 -1.75
C ALA A 121 25.27 17.65 -0.71
N ASP A 122 24.12 18.18 -0.24
CA ASP A 122 24.07 19.19 0.81
C ASP A 122 24.74 18.70 2.11
N ARG A 123 24.48 17.45 2.50
CA ARG A 123 25.05 16.87 3.71
C ARG A 123 26.56 16.70 3.63
N ALA A 124 27.09 16.28 2.48
CA ALA A 124 28.51 16.12 2.23
C ALA A 124 29.26 17.46 2.30
N VAL A 125 28.67 18.53 1.76
CA VAL A 125 29.21 19.89 1.87
C VAL A 125 29.26 20.34 3.33
N ALA A 126 28.19 20.11 4.10
CA ALA A 126 28.16 20.47 5.52
C ALA A 126 29.19 19.68 6.37
N GLU A 127 29.43 18.41 6.04
CA GLU A 127 30.46 17.58 6.68
C GLU A 127 31.89 18.03 6.35
N ALA A 128 32.15 18.47 5.12
CA ALA A 128 33.46 18.96 4.69
C ALA A 128 33.83 20.33 5.29
N LEU A 129 32.83 21.11 5.71
CA LEU A 129 33.00 22.45 6.29
C LEU A 129 33.04 22.44 7.84
N ALA A 130 32.80 21.30 8.47
CA ALA A 130 32.81 21.11 9.93
C ALA A 130 34.17 20.62 10.44
#